data_AF-A0A2E8SP09-F1
#
_entry.id   AF-A0A2E8SP09-F1
#
_cell.length_a   1.000
_cell.length_b   1.000
_cell.length_c   1.000
_cell.angle_alpha   90.00
_cell.angle_beta   90.00
_cell.angle_gamma   90.00
#
_symmetry.space_group_name_H-M   'P 1'
#
loop_
_entity.id
_entity.type
_entity.pdbx_description
1 polymer ?
#
loop_
_entity_poly.entity_id
_entity_poly.type
_entity_poly.pdbx_seq_one_letter_code
_entity_poly.pdbx_strand_id
1 'polypeptide(L)'
;MQAAVPSYEISRLFKIFGIGFETLTYLAYLIMFVSGLSLFLNLLNSLRERRYEMALIRTIGGTKIQTSLMLFYESIILCLIGFFGGIILSRFGILITSSLLEESLNYSISIPIFLSIQELILLIFSISIGIFACIVPAYSVYNMNISKTLTDE
;
A
#
# COMPACT_ATOMS: atom_id res chain seq x y z
N MET A 1 18.62 50.53 -13.15
CA MET A 1 18.75 49.09 -12.80
C MET A 1 17.64 48.78 -11.81
N GLN A 2 16.61 48.03 -12.21
CA GLN A 2 15.57 47.61 -11.28
C GLN A 2 16.19 46.58 -10.33
N ALA A 3 16.31 46.93 -9.05
CA ALA A 3 16.77 46.01 -8.03
C ALA A 3 15.79 44.84 -7.97
N ALA A 4 16.26 43.64 -8.26
CA ALA A 4 15.47 42.43 -8.11
C ALA A 4 15.00 42.35 -6.66
N VAL A 5 13.68 42.27 -6.45
CA VAL A 5 13.11 42.12 -5.12
C VAL A 5 13.30 40.65 -4.72
N PRO A 6 14.16 40.31 -3.74
CA PRO A 6 14.58 38.93 -3.48
C PRO A 6 13.41 38.00 -3.14
N SER A 7 12.39 38.54 -2.48
CA SER A 7 11.17 37.79 -2.13
C SER A 7 10.40 37.30 -3.36
N TYR A 8 10.39 38.07 -4.45
CA TYR A 8 9.66 37.70 -5.67
C TYR A 8 10.33 36.51 -6.39
N GLU A 9 11.65 36.52 -6.50
CA GLU A 9 12.38 35.41 -7.15
C GLU A 9 12.37 34.14 -6.29
N ILE A 10 12.42 34.26 -4.96
CA ILE A 10 12.26 33.11 -4.05
C ILE A 10 10.85 32.50 -4.19
N SER A 11 9.80 33.33 -4.20
CA SER A 11 8.43 32.83 -4.44
C SER A 11 8.26 32.21 -5.82
N ARG A 12 8.93 32.74 -6.86
CA ARG A 12 8.91 32.17 -8.21
C ARG A 12 9.60 30.81 -8.26
N LEU A 13 10.74 30.63 -7.59
CA LEU A 13 11.39 29.34 -7.44
C LEU A 13 10.49 28.33 -6.73
N PHE A 14 9.92 28.70 -5.58
CA PHE A 14 8.97 27.83 -4.86
C PHE A 14 7.73 27.49 -5.68
N LYS A 15 7.27 28.38 -6.56
CA LYS A 15 6.14 28.10 -7.47
C LYS A 15 6.49 27.03 -8.50
N ILE A 16 7.70 27.07 -9.05
CA ILE A 16 8.19 26.03 -9.99
C ILE A 16 8.36 24.69 -9.27
N PHE A 17 8.92 24.69 -8.05
CA PHE A 17 9.01 23.48 -7.22
C PHE A 17 7.63 22.96 -6.78
N GLY A 18 6.68 23.83 -6.47
CA GLY A 18 5.34 23.48 -6.03
C GLY A 18 4.57 22.66 -7.06
N ILE A 19 4.66 23.04 -8.34
CA ILE A 19 4.08 22.27 -9.46
C ILE A 19 4.71 20.87 -9.54
N GLY A 20 6.02 20.77 -9.33
CA GLY A 20 6.74 19.49 -9.27
C GLY A 20 6.19 18.57 -8.17
N PHE A 21 6.09 19.06 -6.93
CA PHE A 21 5.55 18.28 -5.81
C PHE A 21 4.08 17.89 -5.99
N GLU A 22 3.27 18.78 -6.55
CA GLU A 22 1.85 18.50 -6.81
C GLU A 22 1.66 17.38 -7.85
N THR A 23 2.41 17.41 -8.95
CA THR A 23 2.37 16.35 -9.97
C THR A 23 2.82 14.99 -9.42
N LEU A 24 3.87 14.95 -8.60
CA LEU A 24 4.32 13.73 -7.92
C LEU A 24 3.26 13.18 -6.96
N THR A 25 2.54 14.07 -6.27
CA THR A 25 1.46 13.67 -5.34
C THR A 25 0.29 13.03 -6.10
N TYR A 26 -0.12 13.60 -7.23
CA TYR A 26 -1.14 12.98 -8.08
C TYR A 26 -0.70 11.62 -8.63
N LEU A 27 0.57 11.50 -9.03
CA LEU A 27 1.13 10.23 -9.49
C LEU A 27 1.17 9.20 -8.36
N ALA A 28 1.49 9.61 -7.13
CA ALA A 28 1.43 8.74 -5.96
C ALA A 28 0.00 8.23 -5.69
N TYR A 29 -1.02 9.08 -5.81
CA TYR A 29 -2.42 8.64 -5.69
C TYR A 29 -2.82 7.66 -6.79
N LEU A 30 -2.36 7.86 -8.02
CA LEU A 30 -2.61 6.94 -9.14
C LEU A 30 -1.98 5.57 -8.87
N ILE A 31 -0.69 5.54 -8.48
CA ILE A 31 0.01 4.30 -8.16
C ILE A 31 -0.68 3.58 -7.00
N MET A 32 -1.08 4.33 -5.96
CA MET A 32 -1.81 3.77 -4.82
C MET A 32 -3.12 3.11 -5.25
N PHE A 33 -3.86 3.75 -6.16
CA PHE A 33 -5.09 3.18 -6.71
C PHE A 33 -4.84 1.89 -7.51
N VAL A 34 -3.86 1.91 -8.42
CA VAL A 34 -3.49 0.72 -9.21
C VAL A 34 -2.98 -0.41 -8.32
N SER A 35 -2.23 -0.09 -7.26
CA SER A 35 -1.76 -1.07 -6.27
C SER A 35 -2.92 -1.72 -5.52
N GLY A 36 -3.93 -0.94 -5.10
CA GLY A 36 -5.14 -1.48 -4.49
C GLY A 36 -5.90 -2.44 -5.41
N LEU A 37 -6.03 -2.11 -6.71
CA LEU A 37 -6.60 -3.01 -7.71
C LEU A 37 -5.75 -4.28 -7.90
N SER A 38 -4.43 -4.15 -7.93
CA SER A 38 -3.51 -5.28 -8.03
C SER A 38 -3.65 -6.23 -6.84
N LEU A 39 -3.76 -5.70 -5.61
CA LEU A 39 -4.01 -6.49 -4.40
C LEU A 39 -5.33 -7.27 -4.53
N PHE A 40 -6.40 -6.61 -4.96
CA PHE A 40 -7.70 -7.26 -5.21
C PHE A 40 -7.59 -8.42 -6.23
N LEU A 41 -6.92 -8.19 -7.37
CA LEU A 41 -6.73 -9.22 -8.39
C LEU A 41 -5.87 -10.39 -7.89
N ASN A 42 -4.82 -10.12 -7.12
CA ASN A 42 -3.99 -11.16 -6.52
C ASN A 42 -4.79 -12.03 -5.55
N LEU A 43 -5.61 -11.42 -4.68
CA LEU A 43 -6.50 -12.17 -3.79
C LEU A 43 -7.48 -13.04 -4.59
N LEU A 44 -8.08 -12.52 -5.65
CA LEU A 44 -8.95 -13.31 -6.54
C LEU A 44 -8.21 -14.48 -7.21
N ASN A 45 -6.97 -14.27 -7.65
CA ASN A 45 -6.14 -15.32 -8.24
C ASN A 45 -5.79 -16.41 -7.23
N SER A 46 -5.28 -16.01 -6.06
CA SER A 46 -4.98 -16.89 -4.93
C SER A 46 -6.20 -17.75 -4.57
N LEU A 47 -7.39 -17.14 -4.53
CA LEU A 47 -8.64 -17.89 -4.34
C LEU A 47 -8.90 -18.93 -5.43
N ARG A 48 -8.68 -18.58 -6.70
CA ARG A 48 -8.93 -19.47 -7.84
C ARG A 48 -7.99 -20.67 -7.86
N GLU A 49 -6.71 -20.44 -7.58
CA GLU A 49 -5.70 -21.48 -7.51
C GLU A 49 -5.94 -22.44 -6.33
N ARG A 50 -6.48 -21.92 -5.22
CA ARG A 50 -6.68 -22.67 -3.98
C ARG A 50 -8.11 -23.19 -3.78
N ARG A 51 -8.95 -23.15 -4.82
CA ARG A 51 -10.36 -23.60 -4.74
C ARG A 51 -10.49 -25.05 -4.32
N TYR A 52 -9.64 -25.91 -4.87
CA TYR A 52 -9.62 -27.34 -4.55
C TYR A 52 -9.23 -27.58 -3.08
N GLU A 53 -8.18 -26.91 -2.59
CA GLU A 53 -7.77 -26.98 -1.18
C GLU A 53 -8.91 -26.55 -0.24
N MET A 54 -9.62 -25.47 -0.57
CA MET A 54 -10.74 -24.98 0.23
C MET A 54 -11.94 -25.95 0.21
N ALA A 55 -12.19 -26.61 -0.91
CA ALA A 55 -13.23 -27.65 -1.02
C ALA A 55 -12.88 -28.87 -0.15
N LEU A 56 -11.60 -29.27 -0.14
CA LEU A 56 -11.09 -30.37 0.67
C LEU A 56 -11.19 -30.06 2.17
N ILE A 57 -10.79 -28.84 2.59
CA ILE A 57 -10.95 -28.36 3.98
C ILE A 57 -12.40 -28.45 4.44
N ARG A 58 -13.36 -28.11 3.57
CA ARG A 58 -14.80 -28.17 3.90
C ARG A 58 -15.34 -29.61 3.96
N THR A 59 -14.71 -30.54 3.25
CA THR A 59 -15.06 -31.97 3.29
C THR A 59 -14.61 -32.63 4.60
N ILE A 60 -13.48 -32.21 5.17
CA ILE A 60 -12.98 -32.68 6.47
C ILE A 60 -13.59 -31.93 7.67
N GLY A 61 -14.62 -31.10 7.46
CA GLY A 61 -15.37 -30.41 8.53
C GLY A 61 -15.08 -28.91 8.71
N GLY A 62 -14.28 -28.29 7.84
CA GLY A 62 -13.99 -26.86 7.87
C GLY A 62 -15.21 -25.98 7.52
N THR A 63 -15.32 -24.82 8.16
CA THR A 63 -16.46 -23.90 7.97
C THR A 63 -16.21 -22.86 6.88
N LYS A 64 -17.29 -22.33 6.29
CA LYS A 64 -17.23 -21.22 5.31
C LYS A 64 -16.52 -19.97 5.84
N ILE A 65 -16.61 -19.77 7.16
CA ILE A 65 -16.05 -18.62 7.86
C ILE A 65 -14.53 -18.78 7.98
N GLN A 66 -14.02 -19.99 8.26
CA GLN A 66 -12.58 -20.25 8.32
C GLN A 66 -11.89 -19.96 6.99
N THR A 67 -12.47 -20.38 5.86
CA THR A 67 -11.92 -20.09 4.53
C THR A 67 -11.96 -18.61 4.19
N SER A 68 -12.99 -17.88 4.64
CA SER A 68 -13.07 -16.43 4.45
C SER A 68 -12.09 -15.66 5.35
N LEU A 69 -11.92 -16.08 6.60
CA LEU A 69 -10.98 -15.47 7.55
C LEU A 69 -9.53 -15.63 7.10
N MET A 70 -9.19 -16.76 6.48
CA MET A 70 -7.86 -16.98 5.92
C MET A 70 -7.49 -15.89 4.91
N LEU A 71 -8.43 -15.50 4.04
CA LEU A 71 -8.20 -14.44 3.06
C LEU A 71 -8.03 -13.05 3.71
N PHE A 72 -8.80 -12.78 4.77
CA PHE A 72 -8.62 -11.56 5.57
C PHE A 72 -7.22 -11.48 6.18
N TYR A 73 -6.72 -12.60 6.74
CA TYR A 73 -5.37 -12.64 7.29
C TYR A 73 -4.30 -12.44 6.21
N GLU A 74 -4.46 -13.05 5.04
CA GLU A 74 -3.56 -12.86 3.90
C GLU A 74 -3.49 -11.38 3.50
N SER A 75 -4.65 -10.72 3.37
CA SER A 75 -4.71 -9.29 3.08
C SER A 75 -4.04 -8.43 4.16
N ILE A 76 -4.28 -8.70 5.43
CA ILE A 76 -3.69 -7.93 6.54
C ILE A 76 -2.16 -8.09 6.54
N ILE A 77 -1.67 -9.32 6.36
CA ILE A 77 -0.23 -9.60 6.30
C ILE A 77 0.41 -8.84 5.14
N LEU A 78 -0.20 -8.86 3.95
CA LEU A 78 0.29 -8.12 2.79
C LEU A 78 0.32 -6.61 3.05
N CYS A 79 -0.72 -6.04 3.67
CA CYS A 79 -0.75 -4.62 4.06
C CYS A 79 0.34 -4.26 5.06
N LEU A 80 0.58 -5.11 6.07
CA LEU A 80 1.63 -4.90 7.07
C LEU A 80 3.02 -4.94 6.43
N ILE A 81 3.30 -5.97 5.62
CA ILE A 81 4.58 -6.09 4.91
C ILE A 81 4.80 -4.88 3.99
N GLY A 82 3.77 -4.50 3.23
CA GLY A 82 3.83 -3.32 2.36
C GLY A 82 4.09 -2.03 3.13
N PHE A 83 3.44 -1.84 4.28
CA PHE A 83 3.63 -0.67 5.13
C PHE A 83 5.04 -0.61 5.71
N PHE A 84 5.50 -1.68 6.38
CA PHE A 84 6.84 -1.70 6.97
C PHE A 84 7.93 -1.63 5.91
N GLY A 85 7.77 -2.35 4.80
CA GLY A 85 8.68 -2.26 3.65
C GLY A 85 8.74 -0.84 3.08
N GLY A 86 7.60 -0.18 2.94
CA GLY A 86 7.51 1.21 2.47
C GLY A 86 8.17 2.21 3.41
N ILE A 87 7.99 2.07 4.73
CA ILE A 87 8.65 2.92 5.73
C ILE A 87 10.17 2.74 5.70
N ILE A 88 10.64 1.50 5.65
CA ILE A 88 12.08 1.20 5.56
C ILE A 88 12.67 1.81 4.29
N LEU A 89 12.00 1.63 3.15
CA LEU A 89 12.43 2.18 1.87
C LEU A 89 12.43 3.72 1.88
N SER A 90 11.40 4.35 2.47
CA SER A 90 11.32 5.80 2.61
C SER A 90 12.45 6.35 3.48
N ARG A 91 12.73 5.72 4.63
CA ARG A 91 13.84 6.09 5.52
C ARG A 91 15.19 5.95 4.83
N PHE A 92 15.39 4.86 4.09
CA PHE A 92 16.61 4.64 3.30
C PHE A 92 16.77 5.70 2.19
N GLY A 93 15.68 6.05 1.51
CA GLY A 93 15.67 7.13 0.52
C GLY A 93 16.07 8.48 1.11
N ILE A 94 15.51 8.84 2.28
CA ILE A 94 15.87 10.08 2.98
C ILE A 94 17.36 10.07 3.36
N LEU A 95 17.87 8.95 3.88
CA LEU A 95 19.29 8.81 4.27
C LEU A 95 20.25 9.03 3.10
N ILE A 96 19.94 8.47 1.93
CA ILE A 96 20.74 8.69 0.71
C ILE A 96 20.65 10.15 0.25
N THR A 97 19.45 10.73 0.30
CA THR A 97 19.25 12.10 -0.17
C THR A 97 19.92 13.10 0.78
N SER A 98 19.89 12.85 2.09
CA SER A 98 20.52 13.70 3.09
C SER A 98 22.04 13.70 2.97
N SER A 99 22.68 12.56 2.71
CA SER A 99 24.15 12.52 2.54
C SER A 99 24.61 13.31 1.32
N LEU A 100 23.86 13.25 0.20
CA LEU A 100 24.13 14.03 -1.01
C LEU A 100 23.95 15.54 -0.77
N LEU A 101 22.96 15.92 0.04
CA LEU A 101 22.66 17.31 0.38
C LEU A 101 23.61 17.90 1.43
N GLU A 102 24.10 17.10 2.39
CA GLU A 102 25.11 17.56 3.35
C GLU A 102 26.40 17.96 2.64
N GLU A 103 26.84 17.17 1.66
CA GLU A 103 28.03 17.45 0.85
C GLU A 103 27.90 18.74 0.02
N SER A 104 26.69 19.11 -0.38
CA SER A 104 26.43 20.24 -1.28
C SER A 104 25.87 21.51 -0.60
N LEU A 105 25.15 21.38 0.52
CA LEU A 105 24.39 22.46 1.16
C LEU A 105 24.57 22.56 2.70
N ASN A 106 25.38 21.69 3.34
CA ASN A 106 25.57 21.65 4.81
C ASN A 106 24.25 21.58 5.60
N TYR A 107 23.25 20.87 5.09
CA TYR A 107 21.92 20.76 5.71
C TYR A 107 21.73 19.39 6.38
N SER A 108 21.75 19.34 7.72
CA SER A 108 21.57 18.11 8.48
C SER A 108 20.08 17.79 8.67
N ILE A 109 19.62 16.68 8.08
CA ILE A 109 18.23 16.19 8.25
C ILE A 109 18.22 15.18 9.39
N SER A 110 17.55 15.50 10.50
CA SER A 110 17.36 14.54 11.60
C SER A 110 16.31 13.50 11.22
N ILE A 111 16.72 12.23 11.11
CA ILE A 111 15.81 11.11 10.80
C ILE A 111 15.21 10.59 12.13
N PRO A 112 13.91 10.76 12.38
CA PRO A 112 13.30 10.23 13.58
C PRO A 112 13.26 8.70 13.54
N ILE A 113 13.75 8.08 14.62
CA ILE A 113 13.77 6.62 14.82
C ILE A 113 12.38 6.08 15.18
N PHE A 114 11.54 6.91 15.81
CA PHE A 114 10.18 6.53 16.21
C PHE A 114 9.15 6.82 15.11
N LEU A 115 8.07 6.02 15.09
CA LEU A 115 6.95 6.26 14.18
C LEU A 115 6.27 7.58 14.53
N SER A 116 6.09 8.42 13.51
CA SER A 116 5.30 9.66 13.62
C SER A 116 3.81 9.35 13.65
N ILE A 117 3.00 10.26 14.21
CA ILE A 117 1.53 10.19 14.14
C ILE A 117 1.06 10.02 12.68
N GLN A 118 1.72 10.67 11.73
CA GLN A 118 1.39 10.60 10.30
C GLN A 118 1.58 9.19 9.74
N GLU A 119 2.62 8.48 10.18
CA GLU A 119 2.90 7.11 9.75
C GLU A 119 1.87 6.14 10.33
N LEU A 120 1.41 6.38 11.55
CA LEU A 120 0.31 5.62 12.15
C LEU A 120 -1.01 5.82 11.37
N ILE A 121 -1.29 7.04 10.91
CA ILE A 121 -2.45 7.31 10.05
C ILE A 121 -2.34 6.55 8.72
N LEU A 122 -1.15 6.53 8.11
CA LEU A 122 -0.90 5.77 6.89
C LEU A 122 -1.07 4.25 7.09
N LEU A 123 -0.69 3.71 8.26
CA LEU A 123 -0.92 2.31 8.60
C LEU A 123 -2.42 1.98 8.62
N ILE A 124 -3.22 2.78 9.33
CA ILE A 124 -4.67 2.61 9.41
C ILE A 124 -5.29 2.69 8.01
N PHE A 125 -4.83 3.63 7.19
CA PHE A 125 -5.31 3.80 5.83
C PHE A 125 -4.95 2.60 4.93
N SER A 126 -3.73 2.09 5.00
CA SER A 126 -3.28 0.90 4.27
C SER A 126 -4.11 -0.34 4.62
N ILE A 127 -4.32 -0.59 5.91
CA ILE A 127 -5.15 -1.71 6.38
C ILE A 127 -6.60 -1.55 5.90
N SER A 128 -7.14 -0.32 5.96
CA SER A 128 -8.49 -0.03 5.48
C SER A 128 -8.64 -0.37 4.00
N ILE A 129 -7.68 0.03 3.15
CA ILE A 129 -7.67 -0.31 1.72
C ILE A 129 -7.64 -1.84 1.52
N GLY A 130 -6.80 -2.55 2.25
CA GLY A 130 -6.73 -4.02 2.17
C GLY A 130 -8.05 -4.69 2.52
N ILE A 131 -8.70 -4.24 3.60
CA ILE A 131 -10.03 -4.73 4.00
C ILE A 131 -11.04 -4.45 2.89
N PHE A 132 -11.09 -3.24 2.34
CA PHE A 132 -12.01 -2.90 1.23
C PHE A 132 -11.77 -3.76 0.00
N ALA A 133 -10.51 -4.00 -0.37
CA ALA A 133 -10.15 -4.89 -1.47
C ALA A 133 -10.58 -6.34 -1.20
N CYS A 134 -10.53 -6.80 0.05
CA CYS A 134 -10.85 -8.18 0.43
C CYS A 134 -12.36 -8.46 0.56
N ILE A 135 -13.23 -7.45 0.74
CA ILE A 135 -14.67 -7.66 0.95
C ILE A 135 -15.33 -8.47 -0.18
N VAL A 136 -15.09 -8.07 -1.44
CA VAL A 136 -15.67 -8.73 -2.62
C VAL A 136 -15.21 -10.19 -2.77
N PRO A 137 -13.89 -10.50 -2.76
CA PRO A 137 -13.43 -11.89 -2.89
C PRO A 137 -13.82 -12.75 -1.68
N ALA A 138 -13.81 -12.19 -0.46
CA ALA A 138 -14.27 -12.90 0.74
C ALA A 138 -15.75 -13.32 0.63
N TYR A 139 -16.62 -12.42 0.14
CA TYR A 139 -18.03 -12.73 -0.11
C TYR A 139 -18.19 -13.85 -1.16
N SER A 140 -17.37 -13.82 -2.22
CA SER A 140 -17.36 -14.87 -3.25
C SER A 140 -16.99 -16.26 -2.67
N VAL A 141 -16.06 -16.35 -1.72
CA VAL A 141 -15.68 -17.62 -1.06
C VAL A 141 -16.83 -18.16 -0.20
N TYR A 142 -17.51 -17.28 0.53
CA TYR A 142 -18.61 -17.66 1.40
C TYR A 142 -19.73 -18.39 0.64
N ASN A 143 -20.03 -17.93 -0.58
CA ASN A 143 -21.07 -18.50 -1.44
C ASN A 143 -20.59 -19.60 -2.40
N MET A 144 -19.31 -19.99 -2.34
CA MET A 144 -18.76 -20.99 -3.25
C MET A 144 -19.38 -22.38 -3.02
N ASN A 145 -19.83 -23.00 -4.12
CA ASN A 145 -20.50 -24.31 -4.10
C ASN A 145 -19.48 -25.44 -4.29
N ILE A 146 -19.32 -26.26 -3.26
CA ILE A 146 -18.27 -27.28 -3.13
C ILE A 146 -18.51 -28.42 -4.14
N SER A 147 -19.76 -28.87 -4.28
CA SER A 147 -20.13 -30.04 -5.09
C SER A 147 -19.79 -29.84 -6.56
N LYS A 148 -20.00 -28.63 -7.08
CA LYS A 148 -19.67 -28.29 -8.46
C LYS A 148 -18.15 -28.19 -8.68
N THR A 149 -17.44 -27.64 -7.70
CA THR A 149 -15.98 -27.46 -7.77
C THR A 149 -15.23 -28.80 -7.79
N LEU A 150 -15.73 -29.83 -7.10
CA LEU A 150 -15.11 -31.17 -7.08
C LEU A 150 -15.46 -32.04 -8.30
N THR A 151 -16.42 -31.62 -9.12
CA THR A 151 -16.87 -32.38 -10.31
C THR A 151 -16.25 -31.86 -11.60
N ASP A 152 -15.76 -30.61 -11.60
CA ASP A 152 -15.18 -29.93 -12.76
C ASP A 152 -13.65 -30.16 -12.90
N GLU A 153 -13.02 -30.98 -12.04
CA GLU A 153 -11.67 -31.55 -12.20
C GLU A 153 -11.70 -33.08 -12.24
#